data_AF-A0A7L1HH72-F1
#
_entry.id   AF-A0A7L1HH72-F1
#
_cell.length_a   1.000
_cell.length_b   1.000
_cell.length_c   1.000
_cell.angle_alpha   90.00
_cell.angle_beta   90.00
_cell.angle_gamma   90.00
#
_symmetry.space_group_name_H-M   'P 1'
#
loop_
_entity.id
_entity.type
_entity.pdbx_description
1 polymer ?
#
loop_
_entity_poly.entity_id
_entity_poly.type
_entity_poly.pdbx_seq_one_letter_code
_entity_poly.pdbx_strand_id
1 'polypeptide(L)'
;PALAQLVAEQATAATANGGRFSLGLSGGSLVGILSRDLPPAAAGTAAPSRWLVAFCDERLVPPEHPESTFGAYKVSGAGVAEFYRPPGPARS
;
A
#
# COMPACT_ATOMS: atom_id res chain seq x y z
N PRO A 1 13.90 3.47 5.99
CA PRO A 1 13.79 1.99 5.98
C PRO A 1 13.11 1.37 7.22
N ALA A 2 13.33 1.85 8.45
CA ALA A 2 12.80 1.20 9.66
C ALA A 2 11.27 0.97 9.63
N LEU A 3 10.50 1.96 9.13
CA LEU A 3 9.05 1.80 8.93
C LEU A 3 8.72 0.67 7.94
N ALA A 4 9.43 0.62 6.81
CA ALA A 4 9.22 -0.43 5.80
C ALA A 4 9.58 -1.83 6.33
N GLN A 5 10.65 -1.95 7.12
CA GLN A 5 11.04 -3.19 7.78
C GLN A 5 9.98 -3.64 8.79
N LEU A 6 9.49 -2.72 9.63
CA LEU A 6 8.40 -3.02 10.56
C LEU A 6 7.16 -3.54 9.82
N VAL A 7 6.75 -2.89 8.72
CA VAL A 7 5.61 -3.34 7.92
C VAL A 7 5.87 -4.75 7.34
N ALA A 8 7.06 -5.00 6.80
CA ALA A 8 7.41 -6.30 6.24
C ALA A 8 7.45 -7.43 7.30
N GLU A 9 7.96 -7.14 8.50
CA GLU A 9 7.97 -8.07 9.64
C GLU A 9 6.55 -8.41 10.09
N GLN A 10 5.69 -7.40 10.26
CA GLN A 10 4.29 -7.61 10.65
C GLN A 10 3.53 -8.38 9.57
N ALA A 11 3.77 -8.08 8.29
CA ALA A 11 3.17 -8.82 7.19
C ALA A 11 3.63 -10.28 7.12
N THR A 12 4.93 -10.54 7.33
CA THR A 12 5.48 -11.89 7.40
C THR A 12 4.83 -12.68 8.53
N ALA A 13 4.73 -12.10 9.72
CA ALA A 13 4.08 -12.73 10.87
C ALA A 13 2.59 -13.03 10.62
N ALA A 14 1.85 -12.08 10.04
CA ALA A 14 0.43 -12.24 9.73
C ALA A 14 0.15 -13.30 8.65
N THR A 15 1.12 -13.57 7.76
CA THR A 15 0.95 -14.46 6.61
C THR A 15 1.56 -15.85 6.79
N ALA A 16 2.36 -16.09 7.84
CA ALA A 16 3.09 -17.33 8.10
C ALA A 16 2.22 -18.61 8.06
N ASN A 17 0.93 -18.52 8.43
CA ASN A 17 -0.01 -19.65 8.44
C ASN A 17 -1.16 -19.47 7.42
N GLY A 18 -0.86 -18.85 6.28
CA GLY A 18 -1.85 -18.61 5.23
C GLY A 18 -2.84 -17.47 5.53
N GLY A 19 -2.57 -16.67 6.55
CA GLY A 19 -3.34 -15.48 6.90
C GLY A 19 -3.23 -14.36 5.85
N ARG A 20 -3.79 -13.20 6.19
CA ARG A 20 -3.77 -11.99 5.36
C ARG A 20 -3.23 -10.83 6.17
N PHE A 21 -2.65 -9.86 5.48
CA PHE A 21 -2.17 -8.62 6.08
C PHE A 21 -2.96 -7.44 5.50
N SER A 22 -3.34 -6.46 6.33
CA SER A 22 -4.02 -5.26 5.86
C SER A 22 -3.18 -4.03 6.18
N LEU A 23 -3.01 -3.14 5.21
CA LEU A 23 -2.20 -1.93 5.34
C LEU A 23 -3.01 -0.70 4.90
N GLY A 24 -3.14 0.26 5.81
CA GLY A 24 -3.65 1.60 5.53
C GLY A 24 -2.52 2.52 5.06
N LEU A 25 -2.69 3.13 3.90
CA LEU A 25 -1.78 4.13 3.34
C LEU A 25 -2.30 5.52 3.65
N SER A 26 -1.45 6.33 4.30
CA SER A 26 -1.71 7.75 4.49
C SER A 26 -0.94 8.56 3.43
N GLY A 27 -1.40 9.79 3.18
CA GLY A 27 -0.76 10.73 2.26
C GLY A 27 0.44 11.47 2.88
N GLY A 28 0.72 12.66 2.32
CA GLY A 28 1.77 13.54 2.82
C GLY A 28 3.18 12.94 2.76
N SER A 29 3.98 13.15 3.81
CA SER A 29 5.40 12.75 3.86
C SER A 29 5.61 11.23 3.82
N LEU A 30 4.60 10.43 4.19
CA LEU A 30 4.72 8.97 4.16
C LEU A 30 4.74 8.40 2.75
N VAL A 31 4.14 9.10 1.77
CA VAL A 31 4.14 8.67 0.37
C VAL A 31 5.57 8.39 -0.10
N GLY A 32 6.48 9.35 0.07
CA GLY A 32 7.87 9.20 -0.38
C GLY A 32 8.64 8.11 0.39
N ILE A 33 8.40 7.97 1.70
CA ILE A 33 9.08 6.96 2.53
C ILE A 33 8.64 5.56 2.12
N LEU A 34 7.32 5.32 2.06
CA LEU A 34 6.77 4.01 1.76
C LEU A 34 6.98 3.62 0.29
N SER A 35 6.83 4.56 -0.64
CA SER A 35 7.06 4.29 -2.07
C SER A 35 8.49 3.83 -2.35
N ARG A 36 9.46 4.43 -1.65
CA ARG A 36 10.88 4.11 -1.83
C ARG A 36 11.31 2.86 -1.08
N ASP A 37 10.92 2.74 0.19
CA ASP A 37 11.54 1.76 1.08
C ASP A 37 10.72 0.46 1.23
N LEU A 38 9.40 0.49 0.98
CA LEU A 38 8.52 -0.66 1.20
C LEU A 38 8.67 -1.76 0.14
N PRO A 39 8.73 -1.47 -1.18
CA PRO A 39 8.91 -2.52 -2.18
C PRO A 39 10.13 -3.43 -1.95
N PRO A 40 11.34 -2.90 -1.70
CA PRO A 40 12.49 -3.77 -1.44
C PRO A 40 12.39 -4.50 -0.08
N ALA A 41 11.76 -3.90 0.95
CA ALA A 41 11.57 -4.56 2.24
C ALA A 41 10.55 -5.71 2.18
N ALA A 42 9.53 -5.59 1.34
CA ALA A 42 8.48 -6.59 1.18
C ALA A 42 8.84 -7.70 0.17
N ALA A 43 9.92 -7.52 -0.60
CA ALA A 43 10.37 -8.51 -1.59
C ALA A 43 10.84 -9.80 -0.91
N GLY A 44 10.08 -10.89 -1.11
CA GLY A 44 10.48 -12.25 -0.75
C GLY A 44 9.74 -12.86 0.45
N THR A 45 9.68 -12.18 1.59
CA THR A 45 9.19 -12.80 2.85
C THR A 45 7.78 -12.37 3.25
N ALA A 46 7.33 -11.20 2.80
CA ALA A 46 6.13 -10.58 3.34
C ALA A 46 4.83 -10.99 2.65
N ALA A 47 4.88 -11.94 1.70
CA ALA A 47 3.74 -12.42 0.89
C ALA A 47 2.80 -11.29 0.38
N PRO A 48 3.27 -10.34 -0.45
CA PRO A 48 2.48 -9.19 -0.89
C PRO A 48 1.17 -9.53 -1.60
N SER A 49 1.09 -10.70 -2.24
CA SER A 49 -0.14 -11.23 -2.85
C SER A 49 -1.29 -11.50 -1.86
N ARG A 50 -1.00 -11.48 -0.55
CA ARG A 50 -1.97 -11.67 0.55
C ARG A 50 -2.33 -10.35 1.24
N TRP A 51 -1.88 -9.23 0.70
CA TRP A 51 -2.13 -7.92 1.29
C TRP A 51 -3.46 -7.35 0.82
N LEU A 52 -4.17 -6.73 1.75
CA LEU A 52 -5.23 -5.78 1.45
C LEU A 52 -4.68 -4.38 1.70
N VAL A 53 -4.58 -3.57 0.67
CA VAL A 53 -4.09 -2.20 0.77
C VAL A 53 -5.22 -1.24 0.51
N ALA A 54 -5.40 -0.27 1.42
CA ALA A 54 -6.41 0.77 1.32
C ALA A 54 -5.83 2.11 1.74
N PHE A 55 -6.43 3.22 1.30
CA PHE A 55 -6.09 4.55 1.82
C PHE A 55 -6.85 4.80 3.12
N CYS A 56 -6.17 5.39 4.11
CA CYS A 56 -6.81 5.80 5.36
C CYS A 56 -7.86 6.89 5.12
N ASP A 57 -7.58 7.78 4.18
CA ASP A 57 -8.44 8.82 3.66
C ASP A 57 -8.02 9.15 2.22
N GLU A 58 -8.91 9.74 1.43
CA GLU A 58 -8.61 10.22 0.08
C GLU A 58 -9.48 11.44 -0.23
N ARG A 59 -8.95 12.36 -1.04
CA ARG A 59 -9.69 13.51 -1.53
C ARG A 59 -10.50 13.10 -2.76
N LEU A 60 -11.75 13.53 -2.82
CA LEU A 60 -12.60 13.31 -4.00
C LEU A 60 -12.22 14.29 -5.12
N VAL A 61 -11.11 13.99 -5.79
CA VAL A 61 -10.53 14.78 -6.88
C VAL A 61 -9.96 13.83 -7.95
N PRO A 62 -9.70 14.30 -9.18
CA PRO A 62 -9.01 13.51 -10.19
C PRO A 62 -7.64 13.00 -9.70
N PRO A 63 -7.16 11.83 -10.16
CA PRO A 63 -5.86 11.28 -9.76
C PRO A 63 -4.66 12.20 -10.03
N GLU A 64 -4.74 13.06 -11.04
CA GLU A 64 -3.67 13.99 -11.41
C GLU A 64 -3.65 15.25 -10.52
N HIS A 65 -4.66 15.42 -9.67
CA HIS A 65 -4.74 16.55 -8.75
C HIS A 65 -3.65 16.44 -7.67
N PRO A 66 -2.95 17.53 -7.31
CA PRO A 66 -1.86 17.50 -6.32
C PRO A 66 -2.26 16.95 -4.93
N GLU A 67 -3.52 17.11 -4.56
CA GLU A 67 -4.09 16.61 -3.29
C GLU A 67 -4.55 15.13 -3.36
N SER A 68 -4.42 14.45 -4.51
CA SER A 68 -4.75 13.03 -4.61
C SER A 68 -3.66 12.19 -3.97
N THR A 69 -4.00 11.46 -2.90
CA THR A 69 -3.04 10.54 -2.26
C THR A 69 -2.72 9.38 -3.21
N PHE A 70 -3.73 8.84 -3.88
CA PHE A 70 -3.59 7.83 -4.93
C PHE A 70 -2.69 8.32 -6.07
N GLY A 71 -2.90 9.55 -6.54
CA GLY A 71 -2.03 10.21 -7.52
C GLY A 71 -0.57 10.24 -7.08
N ALA A 72 -0.33 10.68 -5.84
CA ALA A 72 1.01 10.79 -5.28
C ALA A 72 1.73 9.43 -5.20
N TYR A 73 1.04 8.36 -4.77
CA TYR A 73 1.61 7.00 -4.76
C TYR A 73 1.85 6.45 -6.18
N LYS A 74 0.95 6.74 -7.15
CA LYS A 74 1.10 6.29 -8.54
C LYS A 74 2.33 6.89 -9.20
N VAL A 75 2.55 8.20 -9.04
CA VAL A 75 3.72 8.90 -9.60
C VAL A 75 5.02 8.44 -8.93
N SER A 76 4.96 8.12 -7.64
CA SER A 76 6.14 7.71 -6.87
C SER A 76 6.63 6.28 -7.18
N GLY A 77 6.02 5.57 -8.13
CA GLY A 77 6.44 4.24 -8.56
C GLY A 77 6.17 3.13 -7.55
N ALA A 78 5.30 3.40 -6.56
CA ALA A 78 5.02 2.45 -5.51
C ALA A 78 4.09 1.35 -6.02
N GLY A 79 4.58 0.11 -6.03
CA GLY A 79 3.78 -1.10 -6.28
C GLY A 79 2.56 -1.26 -5.36
N VAL A 80 2.29 -0.33 -4.44
CA VAL A 80 1.01 -0.26 -3.71
C VAL A 80 -0.18 0.08 -4.60
N ALA A 81 0.00 0.76 -5.73
CA ALA A 81 -1.05 0.84 -6.75
C ALA A 81 -1.29 -0.52 -7.45
N GLU A 82 -0.28 -1.38 -7.50
CA GLU A 82 -0.37 -2.77 -8.00
C GLU A 82 -1.14 -3.68 -7.01
N PHE A 83 -1.11 -3.38 -5.71
CA PHE A 83 -1.93 -4.05 -4.69
C PHE A 83 -3.34 -3.47 -4.54
N TYR A 84 -3.58 -2.26 -5.04
CA TYR A 84 -4.90 -1.67 -5.04
C TYR A 84 -5.77 -2.36 -6.11
N ARG A 85 -6.62 -3.28 -5.66
CA ARG A 85 -7.70 -3.80 -6.48
C ARG A 85 -8.92 -2.89 -6.27
N PRO A 86 -9.40 -2.16 -7.30
CA PRO A 86 -10.61 -1.37 -7.14
C PRO A 86 -11.75 -2.29 -6.67
N PRO A 87 -12.66 -1.81 -5.81
CA PRO A 87 -13.84 -2.57 -5.45
C PRO A 87 -14.55 -3.00 -6.73
N GLY A 88 -14.91 -4.29 -6.82
CA GLY A 88 -15.71 -4.79 -7.93
C GLY A 88 -17.05 -4.03 -8.00
N PRO A 89 -17.76 -4.06 -9.14
CA PRO A 89 -19.05 -3.40 -9.25
C PRO A 89 -19.94 -3.83 -8.09
N ALA A 90 -20.67 -2.87 -7.51
CA ALA A 90 -21.68 -3.16 -6.50
C ALA A 90 -22.57 -4.26 -7.06
N ARG A 91 -22.66 -5.40 -6.35
CA ARG A 91 -23.60 -6.46 -6.74
C ARG A 91 -24.99 -5.85 -6.64
N SER A 92 -25.70 -5.86 -7.77
CA SER A 92 -27.10 -5.47 -7.91
C SER A 92 -28.00 -6.25 -6.96
#